data_AF-A0A7V5MHM5-F1
#
_entry.id   AF-A0A7V5MHM5-F1
#
_cell.length_a   1.000
_cell.length_b   1.000
_cell.length_c   1.000
_cell.angle_alpha   90.00
_cell.angle_beta   90.00
_cell.angle_gamma   90.00
#
_symmetry.space_group_name_H-M   'P 1'
#
loop_
_entity.id
_entity.type
_entity.pdbx_description
1 polymer ?
#
loop_
_entity_poly.entity_id
_entity_poly.type
_entity_poly.pdbx_seq_one_letter_code
_entity_poly.pdbx_strand_id
1 'polypeptide(L)' 'MNTSEVLSALLYAGIGIAVFFLVLTVIEVATKYSVNKKIVDDNNTALAIVLGAIILSLGMIISAAIH' A
#
# COMPACT_ATOMS: atom_id res chain seq x y z
N MET A 1 -25.61 8.47 -8.84
CA MET A 1 -24.33 7.80 -9.15
C MET A 1 -24.48 7.19 -10.51
N ASN A 2 -23.83 7.78 -11.51
CA ASN A 2 -23.89 7.28 -12.87
C ASN A 2 -23.07 5.97 -12.95
N THR A 3 -23.45 5.03 -13.80
CA THR A 3 -22.69 3.77 -13.98
C THR A 3 -21.24 4.00 -14.39
N SER A 4 -20.96 5.12 -15.07
CA SER A 4 -19.61 5.60 -15.41
C SER A 4 -18.76 5.99 -14.20
N GLU A 5 -19.36 6.57 -13.16
CA GLU A 5 -18.66 6.98 -11.93
C GLU A 5 -18.26 5.76 -11.11
N VAL A 6 -19.17 4.78 -10.99
CA VAL A 6 -18.90 3.51 -10.30
C VAL A 6 -17.73 2.77 -10.96
N LEU A 7 -17.73 2.70 -12.30
CA LEU A 7 -16.69 2.01 -13.06
C LEU A 7 -15.32 2.69 -12.90
N SER A 8 -15.30 4.02 -12.94
CA SER A 8 -14.08 4.80 -12.74
C SER A 8 -13.52 4.59 -11.33
N ALA A 9 -14.37 4.63 -10.30
CA ALA A 9 -13.98 4.38 -8.92
C ALA A 9 -13.39 2.98 -8.72
N LEU A 10 -14.00 1.95 -9.32
CA LEU A 10 -13.46 0.58 -9.27
C LEU A 10 -12.10 0.47 -9.98
N LEU A 11 -11.93 1.12 -11.13
CA LEU A 11 -10.65 1.12 -11.84
C LEU A 11 -9.53 1.71 -11.00
N TYR A 12 -9.75 2.91 -10.44
CA TYR A 12 -8.73 3.59 -9.63
C TYR A 12 -8.46 2.86 -8.32
N ALA A 13 -9.49 2.29 -7.67
CA ALA A 13 -9.29 1.45 -6.49
C ALA A 13 -8.47 0.19 -6.82
N GLY A 14 -8.74 -0.46 -7.96
CA GLY A 14 -7.98 -1.61 -8.44
C GLY A 14 -6.51 -1.28 -8.72
N ILE A 15 -6.24 -0.14 -9.36
CA ILE A 15 -4.87 0.34 -9.59
C ILE A 15 -4.17 0.60 -8.26
N GLY A 16 -4.85 1.25 -7.30
CA GLY A 16 -4.30 1.51 -5.98
C GLY A 16 -3.88 0.24 -5.23
N ILE A 17 -4.74 -0.79 -5.25
CA ILE A 17 -4.44 -2.10 -4.65
C ILE A 17 -3.27 -2.78 -5.35
N ALA A 18 -3.19 -2.70 -6.68
CA ALA A 18 -2.10 -3.28 -7.45
C ALA A 18 -0.75 -2.62 -7.12
N VAL A 19 -0.71 -1.28 -7.05
CA VAL A 19 0.49 -0.52 -6.64
C VAL A 19 0.88 -0.85 -5.21
N PHE A 20 -0.09 -0.98 -4.30
CA PHE A 20 0.15 -1.36 -2.91
C PHE A 20 0.84 -2.72 -2.80
N PHE A 21 0.32 -3.72 -3.50
CA PHE A 21 0.94 -5.05 -3.53
C PHE A 21 2.35 -5.00 -4.10
N LEU A 22 2.55 -4.25 -5.20
CA LEU A 22 3.86 -4.07 -5.81
C LEU A 22 4.87 -3.50 -4.82
N VAL A 23 4.52 -2.43 -4.10
CA VAL A 23 5.41 -1.82 -3.10
C VAL A 23 5.74 -2.78 -1.96
N LEU A 24 4.75 -3.51 -1.44
CA LEU A 24 5.00 -4.52 -0.40
C LEU A 24 5.97 -5.60 -0.88
N THR A 25 5.77 -6.12 -2.09
CA THR A 25 6.69 -7.11 -2.68
C THR A 25 8.08 -6.53 -2.89
N VAL A 26 8.20 -5.28 -3.37
CA VAL A 26 9.48 -4.59 -3.53
C VAL A 26 10.21 -4.46 -2.19
N ILE A 27 9.51 -4.11 -1.11
CA ILE A 27 10.10 -4.03 0.23
C ILE A 27 10.57 -5.41 0.71
N GLU A 28 9.75 -6.45 0.61
CA GLU A 28 10.15 -7.80 1.03
C GLU A 28 11.38 -8.31 0.26
N VAL A 29 11.40 -8.09 -1.06
CA VAL A 29 12.54 -8.46 -1.92
C VAL A 29 13.78 -7.64 -1.57
N ALA A 30 13.66 -6.32 -1.44
CA ALA A 30 14.77 -5.43 -1.16
C ALA A 30 15.40 -5.73 0.20
N THR A 31 14.57 -6.05 1.20
CA THR A 31 15.08 -6.26 2.56
C THR A 31 15.55 -7.68 2.85
N LYS A 32 15.31 -8.66 1.96
CA LYS A 32 15.76 -10.07 2.08
C LYS A 32 15.36 -10.76 3.39
N TYR A 33 14.38 -10.22 4.11
CA TYR A 33 13.82 -10.80 5.32
C TYR A 33 12.30 -10.63 5.31
N SER A 34 11.59 -11.50 6.03
CA SER A 34 10.15 -11.36 6.18
C SER A 34 9.82 -10.18 7.09
N VAL A 35 9.17 -9.17 6.52
CA VAL A 35 8.74 -7.95 7.23
C VAL A 35 7.81 -8.31 8.39
N ASN A 36 6.86 -9.23 8.15
CA ASN A 36 5.96 -9.75 9.18
C ASN A 36 6.73 -10.35 10.36
N LYS A 37 7.74 -11.18 10.09
CA LYS A 37 8.55 -11.81 11.14
C LYS A 37 9.26 -10.75 12.00
N LYS A 38 9.83 -9.72 11.40
CA LYS A 38 10.47 -8.62 12.16
C LYS A 38 9.50 -7.77 12.97
N ILE A 39 8.29 -7.55 12.45
CA ILE A 39 7.28 -6.76 13.18
C ILE A 39 6.75 -7.55 14.37
N VAL A 40 6.43 -8.83 14.18
CA VAL A 40 5.76 -9.66 15.19
C VAL A 40 6.76 -10.32 16.16
N ASP A 41 7.78 -11.00 15.64
CA ASP A 41 8.70 -11.78 16.49
C ASP A 41 9.74 -10.85 17.13
N ASP A 42 10.35 -9.96 16.34
CA ASP A 42 11.39 -9.04 16.83
C ASP A 42 10.81 -7.76 17.46
N ASN A 43 9.49 -7.62 17.51
CA ASN A 43 8.79 -6.43 18.04
C ASN A 43 9.31 -5.11 17.44
N ASN A 44 9.67 -5.11 16.16
CA ASN A 44 10.27 -3.94 15.51
C ASN A 44 9.22 -2.87 15.19
N THR A 45 8.91 -2.02 16.16
CA THR A 45 7.94 -0.93 16.02
C THR A 45 8.37 0.10 14.98
N ALA A 46 9.68 0.33 14.81
CA ALA A 46 10.20 1.27 13.80
C ALA A 46 9.82 0.81 12.39
N LEU A 47 9.98 -0.48 12.09
CA LEU A 47 9.58 -1.06 10.80
C LEU A 47 8.07 -0.97 10.59
N ALA A 48 7.27 -1.20 11.64
CA ALA A 48 5.81 -1.06 11.57
C ALA A 48 5.38 0.39 11.25
N ILE A 49 6.02 1.38 11.87
CA ILE A 49 5.77 2.80 11.61
C ILE A 49 6.14 3.16 10.17
N VAL A 50 7.32 2.74 9.69
CA VAL A 50 7.76 3.00 8.31
C VAL A 50 6.78 2.36 7.31
N LEU A 51 6.37 1.12 7.56
CA LEU A 51 5.38 0.45 6.72
C LEU A 51 4.05 1.24 6.72
N GLY A 52 3.55 1.62 7.90
CA GLY A 52 2.34 2.44 8.02
C GLY A 52 2.44 3.78 7.28
N ALA A 53 3.59 4.46 7.35
CA ALA A 53 3.83 5.71 6.63
C ALA A 53 3.82 5.54 5.11
N ILE A 54 4.40 4.44 4.60
CA ILE A 54 4.37 4.11 3.17
C ILE A 54 2.93 3.86 2.71
N ILE A 55 2.14 3.13 3.49
CA ILE A 55 0.73 2.85 3.20
C ILE A 55 -0.09 4.15 3.17
N LEU A 56 0.11 5.04 4.15
CA LEU A 56 -0.53 6.35 4.20
C LEU A 56 -0.16 7.23 3.00
N SER A 57 1.13 7.26 2.64
CA SER A 57 1.61 7.99 1.46
C SER A 57 0.98 7.47 0.17
N LEU A 58 0.84 6.15 0.03
CA LEU A 58 0.17 5.54 -1.10
C LEU A 58 -1.30 5.97 -1.20
N GLY A 59 -2.01 5.96 -0.07
CA GLY A 59 -3.39 6.44 0.01
C GLY A 59 -3.54 7.89 -0.44
N MET A 60 -2.59 8.75 -0.07
CA MET A 60 -2.55 10.15 -0.52
C MET A 60 -2.32 10.27 -2.04
N ILE A 61 -1.41 9.49 -2.62
CA ILE A 61 -1.16 9.49 -4.07
C ILE A 61 -2.40 9.04 -4.83
N ILE A 62 -3.07 7.98 -4.36
CA ILE A 62 -4.32 7.49 -4.97
C ILE A 62 -5.43 8.53 -4.85
N SER A 63 -5.59 9.14 -3.67
CA SER A 63 -6.58 10.21 -3.47
C SER A 63 -6.34 11.40 -4.39
N ALA A 64 -5.08 11.77 -4.62
CA ALA A 64 -4.72 12.85 -5.54
C ALA A 64 -4.91 12.49 -7.02
N ALA A 65 -4.98 11.21 -7.37
CA ALA A 65 -5.21 10.75 -8.74
C ALA A 65 -6.71 10.60 -9.10
N ILE A 66 -7.58 10.47 -8.09
CA ILE A 66 -9.03 10.32 -8.26
C ILE A 66 -9.77 11.67 -8.29
N HIS A 67 -9.16 12.73 -7.74
CA HIS A 67 -9.64 14.11 -7.82
C HIS A 67 -9.21 14.75 -9.14
#